data_AF-A0AAF0HZ44-F1
#
_entry.id   AF-A0AAF0HZ44-F1
#
_cell.length_a   1.000
_cell.length_b   1.000
_cell.length_c   1.000
_cell.angle_alpha   90.00
_cell.angle_beta   90.00
_cell.angle_gamma   90.00
#
_symmetry.space_group_name_H-M   'P 1'
#
loop_
_entity.id
_entity.type
_entity.pdbx_description
1 polymer ?
#
loop_
_entity_poly.entity_id
_entity_poly.type
_entity_poly.pdbx_seq_one_letter_code
_entity_poly.pdbx_strand_id
1 'polypeptide(L)'
;MTVVAEDRSFETPEVKCLNDHTIPLIKSEIPPKEIVDKAYLTCRPELDEWKKSLESLPDETKQHMRKELYDFYIRMIEKRRNYELSKAAKAFHRDNL
;
A
#
# COMPACT_ATOMS: atom_id res chain seq x y z
N MET A 1 8.27 19.02 -21.22
CA MET A 1 8.88 18.40 -20.03
C MET A 1 7.75 17.77 -19.23
N THR A 2 7.69 16.44 -19.24
CA THR A 2 6.80 15.65 -18.41
C THR A 2 7.09 15.96 -16.94
N VAL A 3 6.07 16.32 -16.17
CA VAL A 3 6.15 16.43 -14.71
C VAL A 3 6.39 15.02 -14.19
N VAL A 4 7.65 14.62 -14.06
CA VAL A 4 8.02 13.44 -13.30
C VAL A 4 7.77 13.80 -11.83
N ALA A 5 7.11 12.90 -11.11
CA ALA A 5 6.69 13.07 -9.72
C ALA A 5 7.89 13.29 -8.78
N GLU A 6 8.42 14.51 -8.74
CA GLU A 6 9.58 14.90 -7.92
C GLU A 6 9.20 15.34 -6.50
N ASP A 7 7.95 15.19 -6.05
CA ASP A 7 7.55 15.62 -4.71
C ASP A 7 6.79 14.57 -3.91
N ARG A 8 7.41 13.38 -3.76
CA ARG A 8 7.10 12.45 -2.65
C ARG A 8 7.94 12.78 -1.41
N SER A 9 8.34 14.04 -1.22
CA SER A 9 9.22 14.47 -0.12
C SER A 9 8.62 14.27 1.28
N PHE A 10 7.31 14.04 1.36
CA PHE A 10 6.56 13.77 2.60
C PHE A 10 6.45 12.28 2.94
N GLU A 11 6.87 11.36 2.06
CA GLU A 11 6.81 9.93 2.35
C GLU A 11 7.95 9.53 3.29
N THR A 12 7.59 8.85 4.38
CA THR A 12 8.58 8.18 5.23
C THR A 12 9.23 7.01 4.47
N PRO A 13 10.48 6.64 4.78
CA PRO A 13 11.21 5.61 4.02
C PRO A 13 10.46 4.29 3.89
N GLU A 14 9.81 3.83 4.95
CA GLU A 14 9.03 2.60 4.97
C GLU A 14 7.78 2.68 4.09
N VAL A 15 7.10 3.83 4.08
CA VAL A 15 5.93 4.06 3.22
C VAL A 15 6.36 4.12 1.76
N LYS A 16 7.45 4.81 1.46
CA LYS A 16 7.99 4.90 0.10
C LYS A 16 8.31 3.52 -0.45
N CYS A 17 9.06 2.71 0.30
CA CYS A 17 9.41 1.35 -0.12
C CYS A 17 8.15 0.48 -0.32
N LEU A 18 7.23 0.49 0.64
CA LEU A 18 5.98 -0.28 0.51
C LEU A 18 5.14 0.18 -0.69
N ASN A 19 5.05 1.48 -0.96
CA ASN A 19 4.36 2.01 -2.13
C ASN A 19 4.99 1.51 -3.43
N ASP A 20 6.32 1.57 -3.55
CA ASP A 20 7.04 1.17 -4.75
C ASP A 20 6.89 -0.34 -5.03
N HIS A 21 6.68 -1.16 -4.00
CA HIS A 21 6.49 -2.61 -4.12
C HIS A 21 5.03 -3.09 -4.14
N THR A 22 4.05 -2.24 -3.79
CA THR A 22 2.63 -2.63 -3.75
C THR A 22 1.81 -1.97 -4.85
N ILE A 23 2.00 -0.67 -5.12
CA ILE A 23 1.19 0.10 -6.08
C ILE A 23 1.26 -0.48 -7.50
N PRO A 24 2.43 -0.84 -8.05
CA PRO A 24 2.52 -1.42 -9.39
C PRO A 24 1.72 -2.72 -9.54
N LEU A 25 1.52 -3.47 -8.45
CA LEU A 25 0.86 -4.77 -8.43
C LEU A 25 -0.64 -4.70 -8.16
N ILE A 26 -1.20 -3.49 -7.96
CA ILE A 26 -2.63 -3.30 -7.68
C ILE A 26 -3.52 -3.95 -8.75
N LYS A 27 -3.14 -3.91 -10.03
CA LYS A 27 -3.96 -4.48 -11.11
C LYS A 27 -3.70 -5.96 -11.40
N SER A 28 -2.77 -6.58 -10.68
CA SER A 28 -2.48 -8.02 -10.87
C SER A 28 -3.56 -8.90 -10.25
N GLU A 29 -3.61 -10.17 -10.65
CA GLU A 29 -4.47 -11.19 -10.03
C GLU A 29 -3.88 -11.75 -8.72
N ILE A 30 -2.67 -11.32 -8.34
CA ILE A 30 -2.01 -11.80 -7.11
C ILE A 30 -2.85 -11.36 -5.89
N PRO A 31 -3.12 -12.24 -4.91
CA PRO A 31 -3.84 -11.87 -3.71
C PRO A 31 -3.20 -10.66 -2.99
N PRO A 32 -3.98 -9.67 -2.51
CA PRO A 32 -3.45 -8.48 -1.84
C PRO A 32 -2.51 -8.80 -0.68
N LYS A 33 -2.86 -9.80 0.13
CA LYS A 33 -2.02 -10.28 1.22
C LYS A 33 -0.64 -10.74 0.75
N GLU A 34 -0.57 -11.48 -0.35
CA GLU A 34 0.69 -12.00 -0.88
C GLU A 34 1.58 -10.86 -1.42
N ILE A 35 0.98 -9.84 -2.06
CA ILE A 35 1.69 -8.63 -2.48
C ILE A 35 2.31 -7.93 -1.27
N VAL A 36 1.52 -7.72 -0.21
CA VAL A 36 1.98 -7.02 0.99
C VAL A 36 3.02 -7.84 1.75
N ASP A 37 2.86 -9.15 1.89
CA ASP A 37 3.85 -10.03 2.53
C ASP A 37 5.22 -9.94 1.82
N LYS A 38 5.22 -9.99 0.48
CA LYS A 38 6.46 -9.83 -0.32
C LYS A 38 7.08 -8.44 -0.17
N ALA A 39 6.26 -7.40 -0.15
CA ALA A 39 6.74 -6.03 0.07
C ALA A 39 7.35 -5.88 1.47
N TYR A 40 6.74 -6.44 2.51
CA TYR A 40 7.26 -6.40 3.88
C TYR A 40 8.59 -7.14 4.05
N LEU A 41 8.80 -8.23 3.30
CA LEU A 41 10.09 -8.91 3.26
C LEU A 41 11.17 -8.07 2.57
N THR A 42 10.79 -7.39 1.49
CA THR A 42 11.71 -6.57 0.70
C THR A 42 12.10 -5.29 1.44
N CYS A 43 11.12 -4.59 2.02
CA CYS A 43 11.27 -3.33 2.75
C CYS A 43 11.65 -3.53 4.23
N ARG A 44 12.22 -4.68 4.57
CA ARG A 44 12.57 -5.01 5.95
C ARG A 44 13.53 -3.99 6.59
N PRO A 45 14.57 -3.49 5.90
CA PRO A 45 15.47 -2.48 6.48
C PRO A 45 14.72 -1.21 6.92
N GLU A 46 13.92 -0.64 6.03
CA GLU A 46 13.15 0.58 6.28
C GLU A 46 12.10 0.36 7.39
N LEU A 47 11.43 -0.80 7.36
CA LEU A 47 10.48 -1.18 8.40
C LEU A 47 11.14 -1.39 9.76
N ASP A 48 12.35 -1.92 9.80
CA ASP A 48 13.09 -2.13 11.05
C ASP A 48 13.59 -0.79 11.63
N GLU A 49 13.97 0.18 10.79
CA GLU A 49 14.25 1.55 11.22
C GLU A 49 13.00 2.26 11.76
N TRP A 50 11.87 2.15 11.07
CA TRP A 50 10.59 2.67 11.58
C TRP A 50 10.19 2.01 12.91
N LYS A 51 10.39 0.70 13.06
CA LYS A 51 10.10 0.02 14.34
C LYS A 51 10.94 0.57 15.50
N LYS A 52 12.18 0.99 15.26
CA LYS A 52 13.03 1.63 16.28
C LYS A 52 12.46 2.96 16.73
N SER A 53 11.89 3.75 15.81
CA SER A 53 11.27 5.04 16.18
C SER A 53 10.04 4.87 17.09
N LEU A 54 9.47 3.67 17.17
CA LEU A 54 8.35 3.33 18.05
C LEU A 54 8.78 2.77 19.42
N GLU A 55 10.08 2.57 19.68
CA GLU A 55 10.56 1.85 20.87
C GLU A 55 10.14 2.49 22.20
N SER A 56 10.02 3.83 22.24
CA SER A 56 9.60 4.59 23.42
C SER A 56 8.11 4.48 23.75
N LEU A 57 7.30 3.93 22.83
CA LEU A 57 5.86 3.81 23.02
C LEU A 57 5.48 2.61 23.91
N PRO A 58 4.24 2.54 24.42
CA PRO A 58 3.71 1.33 25.02
C PRO A 58 3.62 0.17 24.01
N ASP A 59 3.78 -1.07 24.47
CA ASP A 59 3.81 -2.25 23.58
C ASP A 59 2.49 -2.46 22.82
N GLU A 60 1.36 -2.19 23.45
CA GLU A 60 0.05 -2.22 22.79
C GLU A 60 0.01 -1.24 21.61
N THR A 61 0.50 0.00 21.81
CA THR A 61 0.57 1.02 20.76
C THR A 61 1.49 0.60 19.61
N LYS A 62 2.66 0.02 19.92
CA LYS A 62 3.59 -0.51 18.89
C LYS A 62 2.92 -1.57 18.04
N GLN A 63 2.25 -2.54 18.67
CA GLN A 63 1.57 -3.64 17.99
C GLN A 63 0.41 -3.11 17.13
N HIS A 64 -0.39 -2.20 17.68
CA HIS A 64 -1.49 -1.57 16.96
C HIS A 64 -1.00 -0.83 15.70
N MET A 65 0.02 0.04 15.83
CA MET A 65 0.55 0.79 14.68
C MET A 65 1.11 -0.13 13.58
N ARG A 66 1.85 -1.18 13.97
CA ARG A 66 2.39 -2.17 13.01
C ARG A 66 1.28 -2.92 12.27
N LYS A 67 0.23 -3.31 13.00
CA LYS A 67 -0.92 -3.99 12.42
C LYS A 67 -1.71 -3.08 11.49
N GLU A 68 -1.99 -1.85 11.91
CA GLU A 68 -2.75 -0.90 11.07
C GLU A 68 -2.02 -0.55 9.78
N LEU A 69 -0.70 -0.41 9.79
CA LEU A 69 0.08 -0.19 8.56
C LEU A 69 -0.09 -1.37 7.59
N TYR A 70 0.03 -2.60 8.09
CA TYR A 70 -0.12 -3.81 7.28
C TYR A 70 -1.53 -3.94 6.71
N ASP A 71 -2.55 -3.80 7.57
CA ASP A 71 -3.95 -3.87 7.20
C ASP A 71 -4.35 -2.72 6.25
N PHE A 72 -3.72 -1.55 6.36
CA PHE A 72 -3.93 -0.44 5.45
C PHE A 72 -3.56 -0.81 4.01
N TYR A 73 -2.37 -1.39 3.78
CA TYR A 73 -1.93 -1.73 2.43
C TYR A 73 -2.81 -2.80 1.78
N ILE A 74 -3.25 -3.81 2.54
CA ILE A 74 -4.19 -4.83 2.06
C ILE A 74 -5.50 -4.15 1.63
N ARG A 75 -6.12 -3.37 2.52
CA ARG A 75 -7.39 -2.67 2.25
C ARG A 75 -7.27 -1.69 1.09
N MET A 76 -6.12 -1.02 0.94
CA MET A 76 -5.87 -0.08 -0.15
C MET A 76 -5.90 -0.79 -1.51
N ILE A 77 -5.22 -1.92 -1.64
CA ILE A 77 -5.21 -2.71 -2.88
C ILE A 77 -6.63 -3.20 -3.21
N GLU A 78 -7.33 -3.79 -2.23
CA GLU A 78 -8.70 -4.29 -2.39
C GLU A 78 -9.66 -3.19 -2.85
N LYS A 79 -9.65 -2.04 -2.16
CA LYS A 79 -10.50 -0.91 -2.52
C LYS A 79 -10.20 -0.41 -3.92
N ARG A 80 -8.92 -0.35 -4.31
CA ARG A 80 -8.56 0.13 -5.64
C ARG A 80 -9.01 -0.83 -6.74
N ARG A 81 -8.86 -2.14 -6.55
CA ARG A 81 -9.37 -3.16 -7.47
C ARG A 81 -10.89 -3.08 -7.62
N ASN A 82 -11.61 -3.03 -6.50
CA ASN A 82 -13.07 -2.94 -6.49
C ASN A 82 -13.57 -1.68 -7.18
N TYR A 83 -12.88 -0.55 -6.99
CA TYR A 83 -13.19 0.69 -7.69
C TYR A 83 -13.08 0.53 -9.22
N GLU A 84 -11.96 -0.01 -9.72
CA GLU A 84 -11.77 -0.18 -11.17
C GLU A 84 -12.80 -1.17 -11.77
N LEU A 85 -13.12 -2.26 -11.07
CA LEU A 85 -14.18 -3.19 -11.49
C LEU A 85 -15.55 -2.50 -11.57
N SER A 86 -15.91 -1.72 -10.54
CA SER A 86 -17.18 -0.97 -10.51
C SER A 86 -17.26 0.09 -11.61
N LYS A 87 -16.12 0.71 -11.93
CA LYS A 87 -16.00 1.71 -13.00
C LYS A 87 -16.16 1.06 -14.37
N ALA A 88 -15.53 -0.09 -14.60
CA ALA A 88 -15.67 -0.84 -15.84
C ALA A 88 -17.11 -1.32 -16.07
N ALA A 89 -17.77 -1.83 -15.02
CA ALA A 89 -19.17 -2.26 -15.09
C ALA A 89 -20.13 -1.09 -15.44
N LYS A 90 -19.91 0.09 -14.85
CA LYS A 90 -20.70 1.29 -15.17
C LYS A 90 -20.48 1.79 -16.59
N ALA A 91 -19.25 1.73 -17.10
CA ALA A 91 -18.96 2.09 -18.49
C ALA A 91 -19.66 1.14 -19.47
N PHE A 92 -19.55 -0.18 -19.24
CA PHE A 92 -20.23 -1.18 -20.06
C PHE A 92 -21.76 -0.99 -20.09
N HIS A 93 -22.38 -0.66 -18.94
CA HIS A 93 -23.82 -0.39 -18.90
C HIS A 93 -24.21 0.87 -19.70
N ARG A 94 -23.34 1.89 -19.75
CA ARG A 94 -23.61 3.13 -20.49
C ARG A 94 -23.52 2.95 -22.01
N ASP A 95 -22.63 2.08 -22.49
CA ASP A 95 -22.38 1.87 -23.92
C ASP A 95 -23.40 0.90 -24.58
N ASN A 96 -24.22 0.21 -23.78
CA ASN A 96 -25.28 -0.70 -24.24
C ASN A 96 -26.71 -0.11 -24.13
N LEU A 97 -26.82 1.21 -23.97
CA LEU A 97 -28.07 2.00 -23.95
C LEU A 97 -28.08 2.99 -25.11
#